data_AF-A0A947FCW1-F1
#
_entry.id   AF-A0A947FCW1-F1
#
_cell.length_a   1.000
_cell.length_b   1.000
_cell.length_c   1.000
_cell.angle_alpha   90.00
_cell.angle_beta   90.00
_cell.angle_gamma   90.00
#
_symmetry.space_group_name_H-M   'P 1'
#
loop_
_entity.id
_entity.type
_entity.pdbx_description
1 polymer ?
#
loop_
_entity_poly.entity_id
_entity_poly.type
_entity_poly.pdbx_seq_one_letter_code
_entity_poly.pdbx_strand_id
1 'polypeptide(L)'
;MLRSLPAVDELLRQEAISEAVETYPRTLVVRAIRNVLDRNRQAIINGKLAIDSQGFEQANLVKEILAEIQHLASFTLRRVINGTGIIVHTNLGRSLLCQDALDRLQLIGSGYSNLEYDLEAGRRGSRYVHAEAILCEITGAEGALV
;
A
#
# COMPACT_ATOMS: atom_id res chain seq x y z
N MET A 1 -32.68 -16.82 -7.48
CA MET A 1 -31.58 -16.10 -8.15
C MET A 1 -30.48 -15.64 -7.19
N LEU A 2 -30.76 -15.04 -6.02
CA LEU A 2 -29.70 -14.68 -5.04
C LEU A 2 -29.21 -15.83 -4.13
N ARG A 3 -29.95 -16.94 -4.09
CA ARG A 3 -29.65 -18.13 -3.25
C ARG A 3 -28.46 -18.98 -3.75
N SER A 4 -27.88 -18.68 -4.90
CA SER A 4 -26.78 -19.44 -5.50
C SER A 4 -25.39 -18.93 -5.10
N LEU A 5 -25.30 -17.79 -4.39
CA LEU A 5 -24.02 -17.32 -3.88
C LEU A 5 -23.63 -18.09 -2.60
N PRO A 6 -22.40 -18.65 -2.53
CA PRO A 6 -21.93 -19.37 -1.36
C PRO A 6 -21.88 -18.49 -0.12
N ALA A 7 -21.98 -19.12 1.06
CA ALA A 7 -21.73 -18.43 2.32
C ALA A 7 -20.23 -18.10 2.46
N VAL A 8 -19.92 -17.02 3.19
CA VAL A 8 -18.53 -16.65 3.48
C VAL A 8 -17.76 -17.80 4.15
N ASP A 9 -18.40 -18.50 5.10
CA ASP A 9 -17.78 -19.62 5.80
C ASP A 9 -17.51 -20.84 4.91
N GLU A 10 -18.29 -21.01 3.82
CA GLU A 10 -18.04 -22.06 2.84
C GLU A 10 -16.81 -21.72 1.99
N LEU A 11 -16.69 -20.46 1.57
CA LEU A 11 -15.54 -19.98 0.80
C LEU A 11 -14.25 -20.01 1.63
N LEU A 12 -14.32 -19.72 2.93
CA LEU A 12 -13.16 -19.84 3.82
C LEU A 12 -12.63 -21.27 3.98
N ARG A 13 -13.43 -22.30 3.66
CA ARG A 13 -13.01 -23.70 3.69
C ARG A 13 -12.39 -24.18 2.38
N GLN A 14 -12.44 -23.38 1.32
CA GLN A 14 -11.78 -23.71 0.07
C GLN A 14 -10.26 -23.68 0.28
N GLU A 15 -9.57 -24.72 -0.17
CA GLU A 15 -8.14 -24.91 0.04
C GLU A 15 -7.32 -23.66 -0.31
N ALA A 16 -7.52 -23.12 -1.52
CA ALA A 16 -6.83 -21.92 -1.99
C ALA A 16 -7.11 -20.65 -1.15
N ILE A 17 -8.31 -20.54 -0.56
CA ILE A 17 -8.65 -19.39 0.31
C ILE A 17 -8.08 -19.62 1.72
N SER A 18 -8.05 -20.86 2.19
CA SER A 18 -7.43 -21.22 3.46
C SER A 18 -5.93 -20.94 3.44
N GLU A 19 -5.23 -21.31 2.36
CA GLU A 19 -3.82 -20.96 2.14
C GLU A 19 -3.60 -19.44 2.14
N ALA A 20 -4.54 -18.67 1.56
CA ALA A 20 -4.46 -17.22 1.58
C ALA A 20 -4.59 -16.64 3.01
N VAL A 21 -5.29 -17.31 3.93
CA VAL A 21 -5.37 -16.89 5.34
C VAL A 21 -4.06 -17.13 6.10
N GLU A 22 -3.23 -18.07 5.65
CA GLU A 22 -1.88 -18.26 6.21
C GLU A 22 -0.92 -17.13 5.80
N THR A 23 -1.15 -16.54 4.63
CA THR A 23 -0.31 -15.46 4.08
C THR A 23 -0.82 -14.05 4.46
N TYR A 24 -2.14 -13.87 4.50
CA TYR A 24 -2.78 -12.56 4.69
C TYR A 24 -3.66 -12.54 5.95
N PRO A 25 -3.80 -11.38 6.63
CA PRO A 25 -4.70 -11.27 7.76
C PRO A 25 -6.13 -11.72 7.43
N ARG A 26 -6.72 -12.59 8.25
CA ARG A 26 -8.09 -13.12 8.04
C ARG A 26 -9.13 -12.03 7.78
N THR A 27 -9.00 -10.88 8.44
CA THR A 27 -9.90 -9.73 8.26
C THR A 27 -9.86 -9.18 6.83
N LEU A 28 -8.69 -9.17 6.18
CA LEU A 28 -8.50 -8.77 4.79
C LEU A 28 -9.14 -9.80 3.85
N VAL A 29 -8.91 -11.09 4.08
CA VAL A 29 -9.51 -12.18 3.29
C VAL A 29 -11.04 -12.14 3.35
N VAL A 30 -11.61 -12.01 4.55
CA VAL A 30 -13.07 -11.89 4.72
C VAL A 30 -13.62 -10.64 4.03
N ARG A 31 -12.90 -9.51 4.08
CA ARG A 31 -13.27 -8.30 3.35
C ARG A 31 -13.27 -8.53 1.84
N ALA A 32 -12.25 -9.21 1.30
CA ALA A 32 -12.18 -9.55 -0.12
C ALA A 32 -13.37 -10.43 -0.55
N ILE A 33 -13.68 -11.46 0.23
CA ILE A 33 -14.83 -12.34 -0.03
C ILE A 33 -16.12 -11.52 -0.08
N ARG A 34 -16.36 -10.66 0.92
CA ARG A 34 -17.55 -9.80 0.96
C ARG A 34 -17.63 -8.87 -0.24
N ASN A 35 -16.53 -8.19 -0.60
CA ASN A 35 -16.46 -7.32 -1.76
C ASN A 35 -16.84 -8.05 -3.05
N VAL A 36 -16.30 -9.26 -3.27
CA VAL A 36 -16.60 -10.05 -4.47
C VAL A 36 -18.05 -10.53 -4.46
N LEU A 37 -18.55 -11.06 -3.34
CA LEU A 37 -19.94 -11.49 -3.21
C LEU A 37 -20.91 -10.33 -3.42
N ASP A 38 -20.61 -9.14 -2.88
CA ASP A 38 -21.44 -7.95 -3.04
C ASP A 38 -21.44 -7.46 -4.50
N ARG A 39 -20.28 -7.45 -5.17
CA ARG A 39 -20.19 -7.15 -6.62
C ARG A 39 -21.02 -8.10 -7.46
N ASN A 40 -20.87 -9.41 -7.23
CA ASN A 40 -21.63 -10.43 -7.95
C ASN A 40 -23.13 -10.33 -7.64
N ARG A 41 -23.51 -10.06 -6.39
CA ARG A 41 -24.91 -9.80 -5.99
C ARG A 41 -25.52 -8.63 -6.78
N GLN A 42 -24.79 -7.52 -6.88
CA GLN A 42 -25.24 -6.35 -7.65
C GLN A 42 -25.29 -6.62 -9.15
N ALA A 43 -24.38 -7.43 -9.70
CA ALA A 43 -24.39 -7.79 -11.12
C ALA A 43 -25.64 -8.63 -11.48
N ILE A 44 -26.03 -9.56 -10.61
CA ILE A 44 -27.26 -10.37 -10.75
C ILE A 44 -28.50 -9.48 -10.70
N ILE A 45 -28.61 -8.61 -9.69
CA ILE A 45 -29.77 -7.71 -9.51
C ILE A 45 -29.96 -6.81 -10.73
N ASN A 46 -28.86 -6.33 -11.30
CA ASN A 46 -28.89 -5.45 -12.48
C ASN A 46 -28.98 -6.21 -13.82
N GLY A 47 -29.17 -7.53 -13.81
CA GLY A 47 -29.28 -8.36 -15.02
C GLY A 47 -28.01 -8.44 -15.86
N LYS A 48 -26.85 -8.00 -15.31
CA LYS A 48 -25.55 -8.02 -15.99
C LYS A 48 -24.87 -9.39 -15.93
N LEU A 49 -25.34 -10.25 -15.04
CA LEU A 49 -24.84 -11.60 -14.87
C LEU A 49 -26.02 -12.57 -14.89
N ALA A 50 -26.12 -13.37 -15.95
CA ALA A 50 -27.07 -14.46 -16.02
C ALA A 50 -26.48 -15.66 -15.28
N ILE A 51 -27.18 -16.12 -14.24
CA ILE A 51 -26.85 -17.38 -13.58
C ILE A 51 -27.55 -18.45 -14.40
N ASP A 52 -26.78 -19.31 -15.07
CA ASP A 52 -27.34 -20.45 -15.77
C ASP A 52 -27.85 -21.51 -14.77
N SER A 53 -28.38 -22.61 -15.29
CA SER A 53 -28.88 -23.72 -14.47
C SER A 53 -27.78 -24.46 -13.69
N GLN A 54 -26.50 -24.20 -13.96
CA GLN A 54 -25.37 -24.80 -13.24
C GLN A 54 -24.90 -23.95 -12.05
N GLY A 55 -25.37 -22.71 -11.93
CA GLY A 55 -25.05 -21.83 -10.80
C GLY A 55 -23.75 -21.05 -11.02
N PHE A 56 -23.16 -20.55 -9.94
CA PHE A 56 -21.85 -19.88 -10.02
C PHE A 56 -20.75 -20.94 -10.11
N GLU A 57 -19.88 -20.86 -11.11
CA GLU A 57 -18.67 -21.69 -11.13
C GLU A 57 -17.78 -21.31 -9.93
N GLN A 58 -17.74 -22.20 -8.94
CA GLN A 58 -17.02 -21.98 -7.68
C GLN A 58 -15.53 -21.65 -7.92
N ALA A 59 -14.93 -22.25 -8.95
CA ALA A 59 -13.54 -21.98 -9.35
C ALA A 59 -13.32 -20.52 -9.80
N ASN A 60 -14.25 -19.93 -10.55
CA ASN A 60 -14.16 -18.52 -10.97
C ASN A 60 -14.30 -17.58 -9.76
N LEU A 61 -15.22 -17.89 -8.85
CA LEU A 61 -15.42 -17.10 -7.64
C LEU A 61 -14.18 -17.11 -6.74
N VAL A 62 -13.55 -18.28 -6.55
CA VAL A 62 -12.28 -18.39 -5.81
C VAL A 62 -11.19 -17.56 -6.47
N LYS A 63 -11.07 -17.63 -7.81
CA LYS A 63 -10.09 -16.83 -8.56
C LYS A 63 -10.31 -15.32 -8.39
N GLU A 64 -11.56 -14.85 -8.46
CA GLU A 64 -11.91 -13.45 -8.21
C GLU A 64 -11.56 -13.00 -6.79
N ILE A 65 -11.82 -13.86 -5.80
CA ILE A 65 -11.48 -13.60 -4.40
C ILE A 65 -9.97 -13.49 -4.21
N LEU A 66 -9.19 -14.40 -4.78
CA LEU A 66 -7.72 -14.35 -4.71
C LEU A 66 -7.16 -13.07 -5.35
N ALA A 67 -7.71 -12.67 -6.50
CA ALA A 67 -7.34 -11.40 -7.14
C ALA A 67 -7.69 -10.18 -6.27
N GLU A 68 -8.86 -10.18 -5.63
CA GLU A 68 -9.27 -9.12 -4.70
C GLU A 68 -8.38 -9.09 -3.45
N ILE A 69 -7.97 -10.24 -2.91
CA ILE A 69 -7.02 -10.35 -1.79
C ILE A 69 -5.70 -9.70 -2.18
N GLN A 70 -5.14 -10.08 -3.33
CA GLN A 70 -3.89 -9.51 -3.83
C GLN A 70 -4.01 -8.00 -4.05
N HIS A 71 -5.13 -7.54 -4.60
CA HIS A 71 -5.39 -6.11 -4.81
C HIS A 71 -5.44 -5.35 -3.47
N LEU A 72 -6.21 -5.84 -2.49
CA LEU A 72 -6.36 -5.21 -1.18
C LEU A 72 -5.09 -5.26 -0.33
N ALA A 73 -4.23 -6.26 -0.54
CA ALA A 73 -2.95 -6.40 0.13
C ALA A 73 -1.83 -5.57 -0.53
N SER A 74 -2.09 -5.02 -1.73
CA SER A 74 -1.07 -4.31 -2.47
C SER A 74 -0.86 -2.86 -1.99
N PHE A 75 0.37 -2.38 -2.12
CA PHE A 75 0.66 -0.96 -1.88
C PHE A 75 0.03 -0.08 -2.97
N THR A 76 -0.56 1.03 -2.54
CA THR A 76 -1.13 2.05 -3.44
C THR A 76 -0.05 2.92 -4.09
N LEU A 77 1.05 3.17 -3.37
CA LEU A 77 2.27 3.78 -3.91
C LEU A 77 3.15 2.70 -4.52
N ARG A 78 3.49 2.87 -5.81
CA ARG A 78 4.32 1.92 -6.57
C ARG A 78 5.34 2.66 -7.42
N ARG A 79 6.47 2.01 -7.68
CA ARG A 79 7.46 2.48 -8.63
C ARG A 79 6.86 2.51 -10.04
N VAL A 80 7.18 3.57 -10.78
CA VAL A 80 6.75 3.79 -12.16
C VAL A 80 7.96 4.05 -13.06
N ILE A 81 7.81 3.82 -14.36
CA ILE A 81 8.80 4.20 -15.38
C ILE A 81 8.32 5.50 -16.01
N ASN A 82 9.15 6.56 -15.93
CA ASN A 82 8.84 7.83 -16.55
C ASN A 82 9.20 7.81 -18.05
N GLY A 83 8.18 7.72 -18.91
CA GLY A 83 8.31 7.78 -20.37
C GLY A 83 8.00 9.14 -20.99
N THR A 84 7.77 10.19 -20.19
CA THR A 84 7.31 11.50 -20.71
C THR A 84 8.46 12.45 -21.05
N GLY A 85 9.68 12.16 -20.59
CA GLY A 85 10.83 13.06 -20.72
C GLY A 85 10.82 14.27 -19.77
N ILE A 86 9.77 14.44 -18.95
CA ILE A 86 9.71 15.49 -17.93
C ILE A 86 10.56 15.08 -16.73
N ILE A 87 11.66 15.80 -16.47
CA ILE A 87 12.59 15.49 -15.37
C ILE A 87 11.93 15.73 -14.01
N VAL A 88 11.47 16.97 -13.75
CA VAL A 88 10.78 17.32 -12.49
C VAL A 88 9.28 17.09 -12.66
N HIS A 89 8.87 15.82 -12.58
CA HIS A 89 7.48 15.45 -12.80
C HIS A 89 6.68 15.51 -11.48
N THR A 90 5.86 16.55 -11.32
CA THR A 90 5.08 16.80 -10.10
C THR A 90 4.18 15.62 -9.70
N ASN A 91 3.51 15.00 -10.67
CA ASN A 91 2.66 13.83 -10.41
C ASN A 91 3.42 12.53 -10.12
N LEU A 92 4.71 12.42 -10.47
CA LEU A 92 5.53 11.21 -10.27
C LEU A 92 6.56 11.36 -9.14
N GLY A 93 6.44 12.41 -8.31
CA GLY A 93 7.30 12.59 -7.13
C GLY A 93 8.50 13.52 -7.31
N ARG A 94 8.53 14.36 -8.36
CA ARG A 94 9.59 15.37 -8.60
C ARG A 94 10.97 14.73 -8.76
N SER A 95 11.94 15.11 -7.93
CA SER A 95 13.34 14.70 -8.03
C SER A 95 13.58 13.33 -7.41
N LEU A 96 14.36 12.51 -8.10
CA LEU A 96 14.86 11.25 -7.55
C LEU A 96 16.00 11.50 -6.58
N LEU A 97 16.12 10.65 -5.57
CA LEU A 97 17.25 10.63 -4.65
C LEU A 97 18.39 9.79 -5.23
N CYS A 98 19.63 10.20 -5.01
CA CYS A 98 20.80 9.37 -5.29
C CYS A 98 20.92 8.21 -4.29
N GLN A 99 21.74 7.21 -4.59
CA GLN A 99 21.90 6.03 -3.74
C GLN A 99 22.40 6.40 -2.33
N ASP A 100 23.39 7.29 -2.23
CA ASP A 100 23.94 7.73 -0.94
C ASP A 100 22.85 8.35 -0.02
N ALA A 101 21.93 9.12 -0.59
CA ALA A 101 20.82 9.70 0.15
C ALA A 101 19.82 8.64 0.61
N LEU A 102 19.54 7.63 -0.22
CA LEU A 102 18.67 6.49 0.13
C LEU A 102 19.28 5.65 1.25
N ASP A 103 20.58 5.35 1.17
CA ASP A 103 21.30 4.58 2.17
C ASP A 103 21.29 5.29 3.53
N ARG A 104 21.47 6.63 3.53
CA ARG A 104 21.38 7.44 4.75
C ARG A 104 19.97 7.46 5.33
N LEU A 105 18.93 7.57 4.49
CA LEU A 105 17.54 7.51 4.94
C LEU A 105 17.19 6.14 5.54
N GLN A 106 17.66 5.06 4.93
CA GLN A 106 17.47 3.71 5.47
C GLN A 106 18.15 3.56 6.83
N LEU A 107 19.41 4.02 6.95
CA LEU A 107 20.15 3.98 8.21
C LEU A 107 19.43 4.74 9.33
N ILE A 108 19.04 6.00 9.08
CA ILE A 108 18.41 6.84 10.10
C ILE A 108 16.96 6.42 10.37
N GLY A 109 16.20 6.05 9.34
CA GLY A 109 14.80 5.67 9.45
C GLY A 109 14.56 4.28 10.04
N SER A 110 15.59 3.44 10.14
CA SER A 110 15.48 2.10 10.73
C SER A 110 15.65 2.07 12.25
N GLY A 111 15.92 3.20 12.91
CA GLY A 111 16.11 3.28 14.35
C GLY A 111 15.85 4.66 14.96
N TYR A 112 16.15 4.80 16.26
CA TYR A 112 16.14 6.10 16.92
C TYR A 112 17.30 6.96 16.43
N SER A 113 17.08 8.27 16.36
CA SER A 113 18.10 9.25 15.99
C SER A 113 18.08 10.44 16.94
N ASN A 114 19.13 11.25 16.89
CA ASN A 114 19.26 12.50 17.63
C ASN A 114 18.46 13.66 16.98
N LEU A 115 17.34 13.36 16.32
CA LEU A 115 16.55 14.32 15.53
C LEU A 115 16.22 15.60 16.32
N GLU A 116 15.81 15.46 17.58
CA GLU A 116 15.55 16.58 18.50
C GLU A 116 16.32 16.42 19.83
N TYR A 117 17.49 15.80 19.80
CA TYR A 117 18.30 15.56 21.01
C TYR A 117 19.74 16.02 20.81
N ASP A 118 20.19 16.89 21.70
CA ASP A 118 21.56 17.35 21.75
C ASP A 118 22.40 16.35 22.57
N LEU A 119 23.33 15.68 21.89
CA LEU A 119 24.18 14.65 22.49
C LEU A 119 25.22 15.24 23.45
N GLU A 120 25.64 16.48 23.25
CA GLU A 120 26.61 17.15 24.12
C GLU A 120 25.93 17.70 25.37
N ALA A 121 24.80 18.38 25.19
CA ALA A 121 24.04 18.97 26.30
C ALA A 121 23.14 17.98 27.05
N GLY A 122 22.95 16.76 26.51
CA GLY A 122 22.13 15.71 27.13
C GLY A 122 20.66 16.10 27.31
N ARG A 123 20.11 16.91 26.41
CA ARG A 123 18.76 17.47 26.51
C ARG A 123 18.11 17.64 25.15
N ARG A 124 16.82 17.99 25.14
CA ARG A 124 16.10 18.30 23.91
C ARG A 124 16.76 19.46 23.16
N GLY A 125 16.96 19.29 21.86
CA GLY A 125 17.51 20.27 20.93
C GLY A 125 16.56 20.57 19.77
N SER A 126 16.94 21.51 18.89
CA SER A 126 16.21 21.83 17.67
C SER A 126 16.59 20.87 16.54
N ARG A 127 15.62 20.41 15.75
CA ARG A 127 15.89 19.59 14.55
C ARG A 127 16.53 20.37 13.39
N TYR A 128 16.37 21.69 13.37
CA TYR A 128 16.86 22.51 12.25
C TYR A 128 18.38 22.57 12.18
N VAL A 129 19.06 22.35 13.29
CA VAL A 129 20.53 22.37 13.39
C VAL A 129 21.21 21.41 12.40
N HIS A 130 20.54 20.30 12.06
CA HIS A 130 21.08 19.28 11.17
C HIS A 130 21.15 19.71 9.70
N ALA A 131 20.40 20.76 9.30
CA ALA A 131 20.38 21.29 7.94
C ALA A 131 20.85 22.75 7.85
N GLU A 132 20.61 23.54 8.90
CA GLU A 132 20.88 24.99 8.93
C GLU A 132 22.34 25.30 8.60
N ALA A 133 23.30 24.62 9.23
CA ALA A 133 24.73 24.87 9.01
C ALA A 133 25.12 24.69 7.53
N ILE A 134 24.65 23.60 6.91
CA ILE A 134 24.91 23.29 5.50
C ILE A 134 24.25 24.33 4.59
N LEU A 135 23.03 24.74 4.90
CA LEU A 135 22.31 25.75 4.12
C LEU A 135 22.98 27.12 4.20
N CYS A 136 23.39 27.55 5.39
CA CYS A 136 24.13 28.80 5.56
C CYS A 136 25.48 28.75 4.84
N GLU A 137 26.19 27.61 4.88
CA GLU A 137 27.45 27.43 4.15
C GLU A 137 27.28 27.56 2.63
N ILE A 138 26.24 26.93 2.06
CA ILE A 138 26.00 26.94 0.60
C ILE A 138 25.45 28.29 0.13
N THR A 139 24.67 28.98 0.96
CA THR A 139 23.97 30.22 0.57
C THR A 139 24.68 31.50 0.99
N GLY A 140 25.56 31.45 1.99
CA GLY A 140 26.13 32.62 2.66
C GLY A 140 25.16 33.40 3.55
N ALA A 141 23.97 32.84 3.83
CA ALA A 141 22.98 33.47 4.69
C ALA A 141 23.39 33.39 6.17
N GLU A 142 22.91 34.34 6.98
CA GLU A 142 23.15 34.38 8.43
C GLU A 142 22.35 33.33 9.22
N GLY A 143 21.29 32.75 8.61
CA GLY A 143 20.45 31.72 9.21
C GLY A 143 19.55 31.05 8.16
N ALA A 144 19.07 29.84 8.46
CA ALA A 144 18.25 29.04 7.54
C ALA A 144 17.21 28.16 8.25
N LEU A 145 16.11 27.85 7.56
CA LEU A 145 14.99 27.03 8.07
C LEU A 145 14.46 26.08 6.98
N VAL A 146 14.00 24.89 7.38
CA VAL A 146 13.43 23.85 6.49
C VAL A 146 12.10 23.33 7.02
#